data_AF-A0A7X6X0L1-F1
#
_entry.id   AF-A0A7X6X0L1-F1
#
_cell.length_a   1.000
_cell.length_b   1.000
_cell.length_c   1.000
_cell.angle_alpha   90.00
_cell.angle_beta   90.00
_cell.angle_gamma   90.00
#
_symmetry.space_group_name_H-M   'P 1'
#
loop_
_entity.id
_entity.type
_entity.pdbx_description
1 polymer ?
#
loop_
_entity_poly.entity_id
_entity_poly.type
_entity_poly.pdbx_seq_one_letter_code
_entity_poly.pdbx_strand_id
1 'polypeptide(L)'
;RSAERVMKELTHPRGARSISSHLQSRVGIKGVKAALLRETLGKEAYTDTSQLAEAIKALPVVVKAARPMAEAISTAGGVRFEALDERLMLTSVPGVFVAGEMLDWEAPTGGYLLTACLAQGAWVAEGARDWLAGLCSK
;
A
#
# COMPACT_ATOMS: atom_id res chain seq x y z
N ARG A 1 14.80 -12.16 12.83
CA ARG A 1 15.29 -13.49 13.29
C ARG A 1 15.35 -14.41 12.09
N SER A 2 16.45 -15.15 11.90
CA SER A 2 16.60 -16.10 10.78
C SER A 2 15.66 -17.30 10.95
N ALA A 3 15.40 -18.04 9.88
CA ALA A 3 14.52 -19.21 9.91
C ALA A 3 15.11 -20.32 10.81
N GLU A 4 16.42 -20.55 10.73
CA GLU A 4 17.14 -21.56 11.51
C GLU A 4 17.04 -21.26 13.01
N ARG A 5 17.16 -19.98 13.39
CA ARG A 5 16.98 -19.58 14.79
C ARG A 5 15.56 -19.82 15.25
N VAL A 6 14.54 -19.51 14.44
CA VAL A 6 13.14 -19.76 14.81
C VAL A 6 12.91 -21.25 15.00
N MET A 7 13.32 -22.10 14.05
CA MET A 7 13.24 -23.56 14.16
C MET A 7 13.93 -24.06 15.42
N LYS A 8 15.19 -23.66 15.64
CA LYS A 8 15.95 -24.04 16.83
C LYS A 8 15.20 -23.69 18.11
N GLU A 9 14.67 -22.48 18.21
CA GLU A 9 13.95 -22.01 19.40
C GLU A 9 12.64 -22.77 19.66
N LEU A 10 11.91 -23.16 18.61
CA LEU A 10 10.64 -23.88 18.72
C LEU A 10 10.80 -25.38 18.99
N THR A 11 11.89 -25.99 18.52
CA THR A 11 12.18 -27.41 18.81
C THR A 11 12.53 -27.62 20.28
N HIS A 12 12.87 -26.57 21.03
CA HIS A 12 13.16 -26.72 22.44
C HIS A 12 11.96 -27.27 23.22
N PRO A 13 12.18 -28.21 24.15
CA PRO A 13 11.09 -28.80 24.92
C PRO A 13 10.23 -27.75 25.62
N ARG A 14 8.93 -27.84 25.39
CA ARG A 14 7.95 -26.96 26.01
C ARG A 14 7.66 -27.32 27.47
N GLY A 15 7.77 -28.61 27.82
CA GLY A 15 7.33 -29.14 29.11
C GLY A 15 5.83 -28.94 29.29
N ALA A 16 5.40 -28.65 30.53
CA ALA A 16 3.99 -28.41 30.85
C ALA A 16 3.42 -27.05 30.38
N ARG A 17 4.27 -26.14 29.85
CA ARG A 17 3.84 -24.80 29.42
C ARG A 17 2.91 -24.88 28.23
N SER A 18 1.95 -23.95 28.07
CA SER A 18 1.14 -23.85 26.84
C SER A 18 1.98 -23.45 25.60
N ILE A 19 1.51 -23.72 24.38
CA ILE A 19 2.21 -23.29 23.13
C ILE A 19 2.39 -21.77 23.14
N SER A 20 1.35 -21.03 23.55
CA SER A 20 1.41 -19.56 23.66
C SER A 20 2.49 -19.09 24.65
N SER A 21 2.60 -19.73 25.81
CA SER A 21 3.66 -19.41 26.80
C SER A 21 5.05 -19.77 26.26
N HIS A 22 5.16 -20.86 25.50
CA HIS A 22 6.40 -21.26 24.86
C HIS A 22 6.84 -20.26 23.79
N LEU A 23 5.94 -19.90 22.87
CA LEU A 23 6.17 -18.89 21.83
C LEU A 23 6.59 -17.54 22.43
N GLN A 24 5.92 -17.10 23.49
CA GLN A 24 6.29 -15.88 24.19
C GLN A 24 7.72 -15.96 24.74
N SER A 25 8.08 -17.08 25.39
CA SER A 25 9.38 -17.23 26.03
C SER A 25 10.56 -17.43 25.07
N ARG A 26 10.36 -18.12 23.93
CA ARG A 26 11.45 -18.48 23.00
C ARG A 26 11.54 -17.52 21.82
N VAL A 27 10.41 -17.21 21.21
CA VAL A 27 10.35 -16.40 19.98
C VAL A 27 9.77 -15.00 20.18
N GLY A 28 9.30 -14.66 21.39
CA GLY A 28 8.77 -13.33 21.71
C GLY A 28 7.40 -13.04 21.10
N ILE A 29 6.68 -14.08 20.66
CA ILE A 29 5.38 -13.96 20.01
C ILE A 29 4.29 -14.15 21.07
N LYS A 30 3.45 -13.12 21.25
CA LYS A 30 2.36 -13.09 22.23
C LYS A 30 1.20 -12.23 21.72
N GLY A 31 0.05 -12.32 22.40
CA GLY A 31 -1.13 -11.50 22.08
C GLY A 31 -1.62 -11.71 20.66
N VAL A 32 -1.96 -10.61 19.96
CA VAL A 32 -2.52 -10.63 18.60
C VAL A 32 -1.65 -11.41 17.60
N LYS A 33 -0.32 -11.38 17.74
CA LYS A 33 0.58 -12.13 16.86
C LYS A 33 0.41 -13.65 17.00
N ALA A 34 0.22 -14.14 18.22
CA ALA A 34 -0.03 -15.56 18.47
C ALA A 34 -1.45 -15.96 18.04
N ALA A 35 -2.42 -15.07 18.26
CA ALA A 35 -3.80 -15.28 17.81
C ALA A 35 -3.87 -15.40 16.28
N LEU A 36 -3.18 -14.51 15.55
CA LEU A 36 -3.13 -14.53 14.10
C LEU A 36 -2.51 -15.82 13.56
N LEU A 37 -1.39 -16.29 14.13
CA LEU A 37 -0.80 -17.58 13.75
C LEU A 37 -1.80 -18.73 13.92
N ARG A 38 -2.52 -18.77 15.03
CA ARG A 38 -3.50 -19.82 15.31
C ARG A 38 -4.71 -19.74 14.39
N GLU A 39 -5.18 -18.55 14.08
CA GLU A 39 -6.29 -18.31 13.16
C GLU A 39 -5.93 -18.72 11.73
N THR A 40 -4.74 -18.34 11.26
CA THR A 40 -4.29 -18.65 9.90
C THR A 40 -3.95 -20.13 9.71
N LEU A 41 -3.34 -20.79 10.69
CA LEU A 41 -2.90 -22.20 10.58
C LEU A 41 -3.97 -23.22 10.99
N GLY A 42 -4.95 -22.82 11.79
CA GLY A 42 -5.83 -23.78 12.47
C GLY A 42 -5.09 -24.58 13.55
N LYS A 43 -5.81 -25.51 14.21
CA LYS A 43 -5.30 -26.18 15.42
C LYS A 43 -4.12 -27.11 15.14
N GLU A 44 -4.18 -27.90 14.06
CA GLU A 44 -3.22 -28.96 13.77
C GLU A 44 -1.86 -28.38 13.37
N ALA A 45 -1.82 -27.53 12.34
CA ALA A 45 -0.59 -26.89 11.88
C ALA A 45 0.00 -25.91 12.92
N TYR A 46 -0.81 -25.32 13.79
CA TYR A 46 -0.30 -24.51 14.92
C TYR A 46 0.45 -25.33 15.97
N THR A 47 0.24 -26.65 16.02
CA THR A 47 0.97 -27.56 16.93
C THR A 47 2.14 -28.28 16.26
N ASP A 48 2.26 -28.18 14.94
CA ASP A 48 3.39 -28.68 14.17
C ASP A 48 4.53 -27.65 14.19
N THR A 49 5.69 -28.06 14.70
CA THR A 49 6.85 -27.16 14.85
C THR A 49 7.36 -26.62 13.51
N SER A 50 7.36 -27.44 12.45
CA SER A 50 7.88 -27.04 11.14
C SER A 50 6.94 -26.03 10.50
N GLN A 51 5.65 -26.36 10.44
CA GLN A 51 4.63 -25.48 9.86
C GLN A 51 4.50 -24.16 10.64
N LEU A 52 4.58 -24.21 11.97
CA LEU A 52 4.56 -23.02 12.81
C LEU A 52 5.77 -22.12 12.58
N ALA A 53 6.97 -22.69 12.41
CA ALA A 53 8.17 -21.92 12.15
C ALA A 53 8.15 -21.24 10.78
N GLU A 54 7.70 -21.95 9.75
CA GLU A 54 7.48 -21.43 8.42
C GLU A 54 6.49 -20.26 8.47
N ALA A 55 5.35 -20.44 9.12
CA ALA A 55 4.33 -19.41 9.27
C ALA A 55 4.79 -18.19 10.08
N ILE A 56 5.67 -18.36 11.08
CA ILE A 56 6.28 -17.24 11.80
C ILE A 56 7.16 -16.40 10.86
N LYS A 57 7.72 -17.01 9.83
CA LYS A 57 8.58 -16.36 8.85
C LYS A 57 7.84 -15.83 7.64
N ALA A 58 6.76 -16.49 7.23
CA ALA A 58 5.96 -16.17 6.06
C ALA A 58 4.49 -16.58 6.30
N LEU A 59 3.78 -15.82 7.12
CA LEU A 59 2.38 -16.10 7.43
C LEU A 59 1.51 -15.86 6.19
N PRO A 60 0.76 -16.86 5.67
CA PRO A 60 -0.08 -16.70 4.49
C PRO A 60 -1.37 -15.94 4.83
N VAL A 61 -1.29 -14.62 4.95
CA VAL A 61 -2.46 -13.77 5.19
C VAL A 61 -3.23 -13.57 3.89
N VAL A 62 -4.47 -14.04 3.84
CA VAL A 62 -5.36 -13.86 2.68
C VAL A 62 -6.07 -12.51 2.78
N VAL A 63 -5.75 -11.59 1.86
CA VAL A 63 -6.44 -10.30 1.73
C VAL A 63 -7.68 -10.49 0.85
N LYS A 64 -8.86 -10.15 1.37
CA LYS A 64 -10.15 -10.35 0.67
C LYS A 64 -10.55 -9.15 -0.20
N ALA A 65 -10.29 -7.95 0.28
CA ALA A 65 -10.63 -6.70 -0.39
C ALA A 65 -9.80 -5.56 0.21
N ALA A 66 -9.66 -4.46 -0.54
CA ALA A 66 -9.17 -3.20 -0.01
C ALA A 66 -10.22 -2.55 0.92
N ARG A 67 -9.78 -1.54 1.70
CA ARG A 67 -10.69 -0.66 2.43
C ARG A 67 -11.58 0.15 1.46
N PRO A 68 -12.74 0.66 1.90
CA PRO A 68 -13.57 1.53 1.09
C PRO A 68 -12.83 2.75 0.56
N MET A 69 -13.27 3.29 -0.58
CA MET A 69 -12.66 4.47 -1.21
C MET A 69 -12.60 5.69 -0.28
N ALA A 70 -13.57 5.85 0.62
CA ALA A 70 -13.59 6.93 1.61
C ALA A 70 -12.40 6.91 2.59
N GLU A 71 -11.71 5.77 2.71
CA GLU A 71 -10.49 5.61 3.51
C GLU A 71 -9.21 5.68 2.65
N ALA A 72 -9.32 5.75 1.32
CA ALA A 72 -8.18 5.85 0.43
C ALA A 72 -7.52 7.23 0.57
N ILE A 73 -6.19 7.25 0.51
CA ILE A 73 -5.39 8.49 0.60
C ILE A 73 -4.97 9.03 -0.77
N SER A 74 -5.22 8.27 -1.83
CA SER A 74 -4.95 8.59 -3.23
C SER A 74 -5.73 7.61 -4.10
N THR A 75 -6.00 8.01 -5.34
CA THR A 75 -6.69 7.24 -6.37
C THR A 75 -5.72 6.87 -7.50
N ALA A 76 -5.92 5.70 -8.11
CA ALA A 76 -5.33 5.34 -9.40
C ALA A 76 -6.43 5.36 -10.46
N GLY A 77 -6.14 5.91 -11.64
CA GLY A 77 -7.16 6.27 -12.63
C GLY A 77 -7.34 7.79 -12.74
N GLY A 78 -8.03 8.26 -13.79
CA GLY A 78 -8.35 9.67 -13.96
C GLY A 78 -8.59 10.07 -15.41
N VAL A 79 -8.36 11.35 -15.71
CA VAL A 79 -8.32 11.87 -17.08
C VAL A 79 -7.05 11.36 -17.75
N ARG A 80 -7.21 10.61 -18.84
CA ARG A 80 -6.07 10.04 -19.56
C ARG A 80 -5.26 11.11 -20.27
N PHE A 81 -3.95 10.92 -20.33
CA PHE A 81 -3.05 11.87 -20.99
C PHE A 81 -3.34 12.04 -22.49
N GLU A 82 -3.90 11.04 -23.18
CA GLU A 82 -4.25 11.15 -24.60
C GLU A 82 -5.41 12.12 -24.87
N ALA A 83 -6.18 12.48 -23.84
CA ALA A 83 -7.24 13.49 -23.94
C ALA A 83 -6.71 14.92 -23.76
N LEU A 84 -5.41 15.08 -23.50
CA LEU A 84 -4.77 16.32 -23.11
C LEU A 84 -3.70 16.76 -24.12
N ASP A 85 -3.47 18.05 -24.20
CA ASP A 85 -2.28 18.61 -24.86
C ASP A 85 -1.08 18.71 -23.91
N GLU A 86 0.03 19.26 -24.41
CA GLU A 86 1.29 19.42 -23.66
C GLU A 86 1.17 20.31 -22.40
N ARG A 87 0.15 21.17 -22.34
CA ARG A 87 -0.14 22.03 -21.18
C ARG A 87 -1.25 21.47 -20.30
N LEU A 88 -1.64 20.22 -20.51
CA LEU A 88 -2.72 19.53 -19.80
C LEU A 88 -4.09 20.20 -19.99
N MET A 89 -4.31 20.84 -21.14
CA MET A 89 -5.63 21.30 -21.58
C MET A 89 -6.39 20.15 -22.25
N LEU A 90 -7.68 20.01 -21.97
CA LEU A 90 -8.55 19.05 -22.67
C LEU A 90 -8.66 19.41 -24.15
N THR A 91 -8.28 18.46 -25.02
CA THR A 91 -8.34 18.65 -26.48
C THR A 91 -9.77 18.76 -27.00
N SER A 92 -10.72 18.07 -26.35
CA SER A 92 -12.15 18.10 -26.68
C SER A 92 -12.89 19.31 -26.11
N VAL A 93 -12.33 19.98 -25.11
CA VAL A 93 -12.94 21.14 -24.45
C VAL A 93 -11.87 22.23 -24.24
N PRO A 94 -11.51 22.99 -25.29
CA PRO A 94 -10.49 24.02 -25.20
C PRO A 94 -10.79 25.06 -24.12
N GLY A 95 -9.76 25.45 -23.37
CA GLY A 95 -9.85 26.35 -22.22
C GLY A 95 -10.10 25.66 -20.87
N VAL A 96 -10.31 24.33 -20.85
CA VAL A 96 -10.40 23.55 -19.62
C VAL A 96 -9.11 22.78 -19.39
N PHE A 97 -8.47 22.99 -18.24
CA PHE A 97 -7.21 22.35 -17.88
C PHE A 97 -7.38 21.40 -16.70
N VAL A 98 -6.51 20.38 -16.66
CA VAL A 98 -6.53 19.34 -15.63
C VAL A 98 -5.14 19.22 -15.01
N ALA A 99 -5.06 19.12 -13.67
CA ALA A 99 -3.81 18.97 -12.94
C ALA A 99 -3.99 18.08 -11.71
N GLY A 100 -2.89 17.59 -11.18
CA GLY A 100 -2.85 16.83 -9.93
C GLY A 100 -3.47 15.44 -10.06
N GLU A 101 -4.11 14.99 -8.99
CA GLU A 101 -4.71 13.65 -8.88
C GLU A 101 -5.93 13.44 -9.80
N MET A 102 -6.41 14.48 -10.49
CA MET A 102 -7.43 14.32 -11.53
C MET A 102 -6.93 13.55 -12.76
N LEU A 103 -5.61 13.53 -12.98
CA LEU A 103 -4.95 12.86 -14.10
C LEU A 103 -4.84 11.35 -13.84
N ASP A 104 -4.81 10.56 -14.89
CA ASP A 104 -4.62 9.10 -14.82
C ASP A 104 -3.15 8.73 -14.54
N TRP A 105 -2.72 8.95 -13.30
CA TRP A 105 -1.41 8.57 -12.78
C TRP A 105 -1.51 8.22 -11.29
N GLU A 106 -0.47 7.58 -10.76
CA GLU A 106 -0.37 7.29 -9.33
C GLU A 106 1.05 7.55 -8.82
N ALA A 107 1.18 7.72 -7.50
CA ALA A 107 2.44 7.99 -6.84
C ALA A 107 2.60 7.12 -5.58
N PRO A 108 3.82 6.65 -5.25
CA PRO A 108 4.05 6.02 -3.96
C PRO A 108 3.90 7.04 -2.83
N THR A 109 3.56 6.55 -1.63
CA THR A 109 3.58 7.37 -0.42
C THR A 109 4.98 7.93 -0.16
N GLY A 110 5.07 9.08 0.50
CA GLY A 110 6.34 9.76 0.78
C GLY A 110 6.44 11.18 0.22
N GLY A 111 5.31 11.79 -0.14
CA GLY A 111 5.23 13.18 -0.60
C GLY A 111 5.23 13.37 -2.12
N TYR A 112 5.43 12.29 -2.91
CA TYR A 112 5.47 12.35 -4.37
C TYR A 112 4.19 12.91 -5.00
N LEU A 113 3.01 12.49 -4.50
CA LEU A 113 1.72 12.99 -4.95
C LEU A 113 1.64 14.51 -4.83
N LEU A 114 1.91 15.02 -3.63
CA LEU A 114 1.87 16.45 -3.33
C LEU A 114 2.88 17.23 -4.19
N THR A 115 4.11 16.73 -4.32
CA THR A 115 5.14 17.36 -5.15
C THR A 115 4.71 17.49 -6.59
N ALA A 116 4.17 16.42 -7.20
CA ALA A 116 3.75 16.49 -8.59
C ALA A 116 2.49 17.35 -8.76
N CYS A 117 1.51 17.29 -7.85
CA CYS A 117 0.33 18.15 -7.90
C CYS A 117 0.71 19.64 -7.89
N LEU A 118 1.66 20.03 -7.04
CA LEU A 118 2.15 21.42 -6.98
C LEU A 118 2.90 21.82 -8.26
N ALA A 119 3.77 20.94 -8.77
CA ALA A 119 4.51 21.19 -10.02
C ALA A 119 3.57 21.29 -11.24
N GLN A 120 2.60 20.38 -11.36
CA GLN A 120 1.60 20.39 -12.42
C GLN A 120 0.69 21.61 -12.33
N GLY A 121 0.30 22.03 -11.12
CA GLY A 121 -0.47 23.26 -10.91
C GLY A 121 0.25 24.48 -11.49
N ALA A 122 1.55 24.61 -11.24
CA ALA A 122 2.36 25.68 -11.83
C ALA A 122 2.45 25.56 -13.37
N TRP A 123 2.69 24.34 -13.88
CA TRP A 123 2.77 24.06 -15.32
C TRP A 123 1.49 24.43 -16.07
N VAL A 124 0.34 24.07 -15.52
CA VAL A 124 -0.99 24.36 -16.06
C VAL A 124 -1.30 25.86 -15.98
N ALA A 125 -0.92 26.53 -14.90
CA ALA A 125 -1.13 27.97 -14.75
C ALA A 125 -0.43 28.78 -15.87
N GLU A 126 0.78 28.39 -16.26
CA GLU A 126 1.45 28.99 -17.43
C GLU A 126 0.67 28.74 -18.73
N GLY A 127 0.24 27.50 -18.97
CA GLY A 127 -0.54 27.15 -20.16
C GLY A 127 -1.86 27.93 -20.25
N ALA A 128 -2.58 28.06 -19.13
CA ALA A 128 -3.81 28.81 -19.04
C ALA A 128 -3.60 30.31 -19.32
N ARG A 129 -2.52 30.90 -18.80
CA ARG A 129 -2.16 32.30 -19.07
C ARG A 129 -1.90 32.52 -20.56
N ASP A 130 -1.10 31.65 -21.17
CA ASP A 130 -0.72 31.78 -22.59
C ASP A 130 -1.94 31.59 -23.50
N TRP A 131 -2.86 30.67 -23.15
CA TRP A 131 -4.15 30.49 -23.82
C TRP A 131 -5.00 31.77 -23.77
N LEU A 132 -5.17 32.38 -22.59
CA LEU A 132 -5.93 33.62 -22.43
C LEU A 132 -5.32 34.79 -23.21
N ALA A 133 -3.99 34.92 -23.22
CA ALA A 133 -3.30 35.95 -24.00
C ALA A 133 -3.54 35.77 -25.51
N GLY A 134 -3.55 34.52 -25.99
CA GLY A 134 -3.87 34.18 -27.37
C GLY A 134 -5.31 34.48 -27.78
N LEU A 135 -6.26 34.49 -26.83
CA LEU A 135 -7.65 34.91 -27.09
C LEU A 135 -7.79 36.42 -27.20
N CYS A 136 -7.05 37.21 -26.41
CA CYS A 136 -7.07 38.67 -26.48
C CYS A 136 -6.33 39.25 -27.70
N SER A 137 -5.49 38.43 -28.34
CA SER A 137 -4.70 38.84 -29.52
C SER A 137 -5.40 38.54 -30.85
N LYS A 138 -6.63 38.01 -30.80
CA LYS A 138 -7.54 37.76 -31.93
C LYS A 138 -8.69 38.75 -31.89
#